data_AF-A0A3D3R3S4-F1
#
_entry.id   AF-A0A3D3R3S4-F1
#
_cell.length_a   1.000
_cell.length_b   1.000
_cell.length_c   1.000
_cell.angle_alpha   90.00
_cell.angle_beta   90.00
_cell.angle_gamma   90.00
#
_symmetry.space_group_name_H-M   'P 1'
#
loop_
_entity.id
_entity.type
_entity.pdbx_description
1 polymer ?
#
loop_
_entity_poly.entity_id
_entity_poly.type
_entity_poly.pdbx_seq_one_letter_code
_entity_poly.pdbx_strand_id
1 'polypeptide(L)'
;MQSPLVNDDLWNRRGISLLWDADELNSLCQPNQVISLRQLRQLHHTGWPEDDLPLVNDTALVVAGLEACIDSLPPEDATQWLEQIIYPLNVSFQREVADGGGQAALVFWMVEHNRLQYRTSEDAWYWHCGGEHKKHQIPLSHCLFNGAQHDLKEIQDTNGNRLGLYHPRIS
;
A
#
# COMPACT_ATOMS: atom_id res chain seq x y z
N MET A 1 12.82 11.73 -0.92
CA MET A 1 11.37 11.88 -0.67
C MET A 1 10.81 13.15 -1.31
N GLN A 2 9.69 13.00 -2.02
CA GLN A 2 8.96 14.07 -2.70
C GLN A 2 8.17 14.96 -1.72
N SER A 3 7.64 16.08 -2.22
CA SER A 3 6.73 16.92 -1.43
C SER A 3 5.47 16.17 -1.03
N PRO A 4 4.98 16.34 0.22
CA PRO A 4 3.81 15.63 0.73
C PRO A 4 2.52 16.04 0.00
N LEU A 5 1.54 15.14 0.03
CA LEU A 5 0.14 15.46 -0.26
C LEU A 5 -0.50 16.02 1.02
N VAL A 6 -0.74 17.33 1.04
CA VAL A 6 -1.29 18.02 2.22
C VAL A 6 -2.77 18.32 1.98
N ASN A 7 -3.65 17.74 2.80
CA ASN A 7 -5.11 17.91 2.68
C ASN A 7 -5.63 17.66 1.25
N ASP A 8 -5.07 16.64 0.60
CA ASP A 8 -5.38 16.24 -0.77
C ASP A 8 -5.90 14.80 -0.76
N ASP A 9 -7.01 14.55 -1.47
CA ASP A 9 -7.72 13.27 -1.55
C ASP A 9 -7.21 12.38 -2.70
N LEU A 10 -6.19 12.79 -3.45
CA LEU A 10 -5.64 12.00 -4.57
C LEU A 10 -5.35 10.54 -4.21
N TRP A 11 -4.93 10.27 -2.98
CA TRP A 11 -4.58 8.93 -2.49
C TRP A 11 -5.75 7.93 -2.44
N ASN A 12 -6.99 8.41 -2.47
CA ASN A 12 -8.21 7.58 -2.49
C ASN A 12 -8.91 7.57 -3.87
N ARG A 13 -8.38 8.30 -4.85
CA ARG A 13 -8.92 8.35 -6.22
C ARG A 13 -8.04 7.66 -7.24
N ARG A 14 -6.73 7.62 -6.98
CA ARG A 14 -5.75 7.00 -7.88
C ARG A 14 -4.49 6.52 -7.16
N GLY A 15 -3.63 5.80 -7.88
CA GLY A 15 -2.32 5.37 -7.38
C GLY A 15 -2.38 4.24 -6.35
N ILE A 16 -1.32 4.11 -5.56
CA ILE A 16 -1.18 3.05 -4.55
C ILE A 16 -0.77 3.69 -3.22
N SER A 17 -1.49 3.38 -2.15
CA SER A 17 -1.33 4.01 -0.85
C SER A 17 -1.13 3.01 0.27
N LEU A 18 -0.31 3.37 1.25
CA LEU A 18 -0.28 2.75 2.58
C LEU A 18 -0.94 3.74 3.55
N LEU A 19 -2.09 3.41 4.13
CA LEU A 19 -2.82 4.29 5.04
C LEU A 19 -2.82 3.70 6.45
N TRP A 20 -2.64 4.54 7.47
CA TRP A 20 -2.69 4.14 8.88
C TRP A 20 -3.48 5.09 9.77
N ASP A 21 -4.02 6.18 9.22
CA ASP A 21 -4.97 7.03 9.92
C ASP A 21 -6.38 6.42 9.90
N ALA A 22 -6.92 6.17 11.09
CA ALA A 22 -8.21 5.51 11.25
C ALA A 22 -9.39 6.42 10.89
N ASP A 23 -9.28 7.74 11.10
CA ASP A 23 -10.35 8.68 10.82
C ASP A 23 -10.52 8.86 9.31
N GLU A 24 -9.41 8.92 8.56
CA GLU A 24 -9.42 8.91 7.10
C GLU A 24 -9.98 7.59 6.52
N LEU A 25 -9.60 6.43 7.09
CA LEU A 25 -10.14 5.14 6.66
C LEU A 25 -11.66 5.06 6.89
N ASN A 26 -12.12 5.46 8.08
CA ASN A 26 -13.53 5.43 8.45
C ASN A 26 -14.37 6.43 7.63
N SER A 27 -13.75 7.53 7.18
CA SER A 27 -14.38 8.48 6.28
C SER A 27 -14.47 7.96 4.85
N LEU A 28 -13.51 7.12 4.43
CA LEU A 28 -13.50 6.50 3.10
C LEU A 28 -14.50 5.35 2.98
N CYS A 29 -14.51 4.39 3.93
CA CYS A 29 -15.22 3.12 3.77
C CYS A 29 -15.83 2.54 5.06
N GLN A 30 -16.82 1.67 4.90
CA GLN A 30 -17.36 0.84 5.98
C GLN A 30 -16.51 -0.44 6.16
N PRO A 31 -16.45 -1.03 7.38
CA PRO A 31 -15.63 -2.21 7.64
C PRO A 31 -15.90 -3.42 6.72
N ASN A 32 -17.14 -3.59 6.24
CA ASN A 32 -17.51 -4.67 5.33
C ASN A 32 -17.08 -4.44 3.87
N GLN A 33 -16.58 -3.24 3.54
CA GLN A 33 -16.03 -2.90 2.22
C GLN A 33 -14.51 -3.12 2.15
N VAL A 34 -13.85 -3.33 3.29
CA VAL A 34 -12.43 -3.68 3.34
C VAL A 34 -12.25 -5.16 3.00
N ILE A 35 -11.49 -5.45 1.95
CA ILE A 35 -11.18 -6.83 1.58
C ILE A 35 -9.86 -7.30 2.19
N SER A 36 -9.74 -8.60 2.37
CA SER A 36 -8.47 -9.21 2.76
C SER A 36 -7.49 -9.25 1.59
N LEU A 37 -6.19 -9.27 1.90
CA LEU A 37 -5.15 -9.53 0.90
C LEU A 37 -5.36 -10.84 0.13
N ARG A 38 -5.97 -11.85 0.77
CA ARG A 38 -6.34 -13.12 0.11
C ARG A 38 -7.35 -12.88 -1.02
N GLN A 39 -8.38 -12.08 -0.77
CA GLN A 39 -9.37 -11.70 -1.78
C GLN A 39 -8.73 -10.86 -2.88
N LEU A 40 -7.86 -9.90 -2.54
CA LEU A 40 -7.11 -9.13 -3.54
C LEU A 40 -6.31 -10.05 -4.49
N ARG A 41 -5.60 -11.04 -3.93
CA ARG A 41 -4.86 -12.03 -4.73
C ARG A 41 -5.78 -12.89 -5.59
N GLN A 42 -6.98 -13.19 -5.12
CA GLN A 42 -7.98 -13.91 -5.92
C GLN A 42 -8.45 -13.06 -7.10
N LEU A 43 -8.75 -11.78 -6.89
CA LEU A 43 -9.11 -10.84 -7.97
C LEU A 43 -8.00 -10.76 -9.03
N HIS A 44 -6.75 -10.63 -8.59
CA HIS A 44 -5.60 -10.65 -9.50
C HIS A 44 -5.49 -11.98 -10.26
N HIS A 45 -5.70 -13.12 -9.59
CA HIS A 45 -5.65 -14.43 -10.23
C HIS A 45 -6.76 -14.65 -11.27
N THR A 46 -7.95 -14.08 -11.03
CA THR A 46 -9.08 -14.15 -11.97
C THR A 46 -9.07 -13.05 -13.03
N GLY A 47 -8.02 -12.22 -13.08
CA GLY A 47 -7.83 -11.20 -14.12
C GLY A 47 -8.68 -9.93 -13.94
N TRP A 48 -8.95 -9.52 -12.70
CA TRP A 48 -9.68 -8.28 -12.37
C TRP A 48 -11.09 -8.20 -12.99
N PRO A 49 -12.02 -9.09 -12.63
CA PRO A 49 -13.38 -9.06 -13.16
C PRO A 49 -14.09 -7.75 -12.83
N GLU A 50 -14.34 -6.90 -13.83
CA GLU A 50 -14.89 -5.54 -13.65
C GLU A 50 -16.18 -5.53 -12.81
N ASP A 51 -17.11 -6.45 -13.07
CA ASP A 51 -18.41 -6.53 -12.39
C ASP A 51 -18.31 -6.90 -10.89
N ASP A 52 -17.18 -7.48 -10.46
CA ASP A 52 -16.98 -8.01 -9.11
C ASP A 52 -15.94 -7.22 -8.29
N LEU A 53 -15.43 -6.10 -8.80
CA LEU A 53 -14.48 -5.26 -8.06
C LEU A 53 -15.20 -4.52 -6.93
N PRO A 54 -14.84 -4.76 -5.65
CA PRO A 54 -15.48 -4.11 -4.51
C PRO A 54 -14.88 -2.72 -4.28
N LEU A 55 -15.03 -1.83 -5.26
CA LEU A 55 -14.56 -0.47 -5.19
C LEU A 55 -15.43 0.35 -4.24
N VAL A 56 -14.78 1.02 -3.30
CA VAL A 56 -15.36 2.05 -2.46
C VAL A 56 -15.46 3.33 -3.28
N ASN A 57 -16.64 3.96 -3.27
CA ASN A 57 -16.94 5.19 -4.02
C ASN A 57 -16.58 5.11 -5.51
N ASP A 58 -16.63 3.90 -6.10
CA ASP A 58 -16.24 3.60 -7.48
C ASP A 58 -14.76 3.91 -7.83
N THR A 59 -13.92 4.25 -6.85
CA THR A 59 -12.52 4.67 -7.10
C THR A 59 -11.47 4.01 -6.24
N ALA A 60 -11.80 3.34 -5.13
CA ALA A 60 -10.78 2.80 -4.21
C ALA A 60 -11.00 1.33 -3.87
N LEU A 61 -9.96 0.51 -4.06
CA LEU A 61 -9.91 -0.85 -3.51
C LEU A 61 -9.16 -0.83 -2.18
N VAL A 62 -9.87 -1.06 -1.08
CA VAL A 62 -9.32 -0.99 0.28
C VAL A 62 -8.99 -2.39 0.79
N VAL A 63 -7.72 -2.61 1.17
CA VAL A 63 -7.18 -3.94 1.46
C VAL A 63 -6.51 -3.96 2.83
N ALA A 64 -6.82 -4.97 3.63
CA ALA A 64 -6.15 -5.23 4.91
C ALA A 64 -5.36 -6.55 4.91
N GLY A 65 -4.39 -6.63 5.83
CA GLY A 65 -3.66 -7.87 6.14
C GLY A 65 -2.27 -8.00 5.49
N LEU A 66 -1.75 -6.95 4.85
CA LEU A 66 -0.39 -6.94 4.30
C LEU A 66 0.66 -7.18 5.39
N GLU A 67 0.60 -6.43 6.50
CA GLU A 67 1.54 -6.56 7.62
C GLU A 67 1.50 -7.95 8.27
N ALA A 68 0.30 -8.54 8.40
CA ALA A 68 0.14 -9.88 8.96
C ALA A 68 0.79 -10.95 8.08
N CYS A 69 0.73 -10.80 6.75
CA CYS A 69 1.43 -11.68 5.83
C CYS A 69 2.95 -11.50 5.92
N ILE A 70 3.44 -10.26 6.02
CA ILE A 70 4.87 -9.97 6.20
C ILE A 70 5.40 -10.61 7.48
N ASP A 71 4.67 -10.49 8.59
CA ASP A 71 5.08 -11.01 9.89
C ASP A 71 4.92 -12.53 10.03
N SER A 72 4.16 -13.18 9.14
CA SER A 72 3.97 -14.63 9.11
C SER A 72 5.09 -15.40 8.42
N LEU A 73 6.03 -14.69 7.80
CA LEU A 73 7.12 -15.25 7.01
C LEU A 73 8.48 -14.88 7.62
N PRO A 74 9.50 -15.75 7.48
CA PRO A 74 10.88 -15.34 7.68
C PRO A 74 11.21 -14.09 6.85
N PRO A 75 12.07 -13.16 7.32
CA PRO A 75 12.30 -11.88 6.63
C PRO A 75 12.76 -12.01 5.17
N GLU A 76 13.57 -13.02 4.86
CA GLU A 76 14.01 -13.30 3.49
C GLU A 76 12.84 -13.75 2.60
N ASP A 77 12.03 -14.71 3.08
CA ASP A 77 10.84 -15.19 2.39
C ASP A 77 9.78 -14.08 2.22
N ALA A 78 9.62 -13.22 3.23
CA ALA A 78 8.73 -12.06 3.17
C ALA A 78 9.17 -11.07 2.10
N THR A 79 10.48 -10.79 2.02
CA THR A 79 11.09 -9.93 1.00
C THR A 79 10.83 -10.50 -0.39
N GLN A 80 11.15 -11.77 -0.59
CA GLN A 80 10.92 -12.46 -1.86
C GLN A 80 9.43 -12.48 -2.24
N TRP A 81 8.54 -12.73 -1.27
CA TRP A 81 7.10 -12.76 -1.51
C TRP A 81 6.55 -11.38 -1.90
N LEU A 82 7.01 -10.30 -1.25
CA LEU A 82 6.63 -8.94 -1.63
C LEU A 82 7.04 -8.64 -3.07
N GLU A 83 8.29 -8.95 -3.44
CA GLU A 83 8.84 -8.66 -4.76
C GLU A 83 8.24 -9.53 -5.87
N GLN A 84 7.96 -10.80 -5.60
CA GLN A 84 7.51 -11.76 -6.62
C GLN A 84 6.00 -11.88 -6.71
N ILE A 85 5.25 -11.48 -5.68
CA ILE A 85 3.80 -11.63 -5.62
C ILE A 85 3.09 -10.29 -5.49
N ILE A 86 3.49 -9.45 -4.54
CA ILE A 86 2.77 -8.19 -4.28
C ILE A 86 3.12 -7.11 -5.29
N TYR A 87 4.40 -6.93 -5.64
CA TYR A 87 4.79 -5.97 -6.66
C TYR A 87 4.15 -6.24 -8.03
N PRO A 88 4.17 -7.47 -8.58
CA PRO A 88 3.48 -7.75 -9.84
C PRO A 88 1.96 -7.52 -9.75
N LEU A 89 1.36 -7.80 -8.59
CA LEU A 89 -0.04 -7.51 -8.33
C LEU A 89 -0.31 -5.99 -8.38
N ASN A 90 0.52 -5.17 -7.74
CA ASN A 90 0.42 -3.71 -7.76
C ASN A 90 0.51 -3.16 -9.19
N VAL A 91 1.47 -3.66 -9.98
CA VAL A 91 1.63 -3.29 -11.39
C VAL A 91 0.43 -3.73 -12.23
N SER A 92 -0.10 -4.93 -11.97
CA SER A 92 -1.27 -5.45 -12.68
C SER A 92 -2.52 -4.63 -12.36
N PHE A 93 -2.78 -4.34 -11.08
CA PHE A 93 -3.89 -3.45 -10.69
C PHE A 93 -3.79 -2.10 -11.37
N GLN A 94 -2.60 -1.48 -11.35
CA GLN A 94 -2.38 -0.19 -11.98
C GLN A 94 -2.70 -0.21 -13.48
N ARG A 95 -2.31 -1.29 -14.18
CA ARG A 95 -2.49 -1.42 -15.62
C ARG A 95 -3.93 -1.76 -16.00
N GLU A 96 -4.52 -2.75 -15.35
CA GLU A 96 -5.78 -3.35 -15.76
C GLU A 96 -7.00 -2.69 -15.12
N VAL A 97 -6.87 -2.17 -13.89
CA VAL A 97 -7.99 -1.57 -13.15
C VAL A 97 -7.91 -0.05 -13.13
N ALA A 98 -6.72 0.50 -12.89
CA ALA A 98 -6.57 1.93 -12.64
C ALA A 98 -6.29 2.78 -13.89
N ASP A 99 -6.42 2.23 -15.11
CA ASP A 99 -6.08 2.92 -16.37
C ASP A 99 -4.69 3.58 -16.30
N GLY A 100 -3.66 2.77 -16.08
CA GLY A 100 -2.28 3.24 -15.91
C GLY A 100 -2.03 4.03 -14.63
N GLY A 101 -2.90 3.91 -13.63
CA GLY A 101 -2.81 4.59 -12.32
C GLY A 101 -3.55 5.92 -12.24
N GLY A 102 -4.44 6.23 -13.19
CA GLY A 102 -5.18 7.48 -13.26
C GLY A 102 -6.58 7.46 -12.64
N GLN A 103 -7.24 6.30 -12.60
CA GLN A 103 -8.70 6.21 -12.38
C GLN A 103 -9.13 5.39 -11.14
N ALA A 104 -8.22 4.61 -10.54
CA ALA A 104 -8.51 3.86 -9.33
C ALA A 104 -7.32 3.82 -8.36
N ALA A 105 -7.61 3.82 -7.07
CA ALA A 105 -6.66 3.70 -5.98
C ALA A 105 -6.62 2.28 -5.42
N LEU A 106 -5.42 1.79 -5.09
CA LEU A 106 -5.22 0.63 -4.23
C LEU A 106 -4.73 1.10 -2.87
N VAL A 107 -5.53 0.93 -1.82
CA VAL A 107 -5.21 1.41 -0.48
C VAL A 107 -4.96 0.22 0.44
N PHE A 108 -3.72 0.03 0.87
CA PHE A 108 -3.38 -0.93 1.91
C PHE A 108 -3.52 -0.28 3.29
N TRP A 109 -4.40 -0.83 4.11
CA TRP A 109 -4.54 -0.48 5.51
C TRP A 109 -3.42 -1.13 6.35
N MET A 110 -2.74 -0.30 7.15
CA MET A 110 -1.60 -0.67 7.99
C MET A 110 -1.87 -0.28 9.44
N VAL A 111 -1.90 -1.23 10.38
CA VAL A 111 -2.13 -0.94 11.80
C VAL A 111 -0.83 -0.55 12.50
N GLU A 112 0.24 -1.31 12.30
CA GLU A 112 1.51 -1.18 13.03
C GLU A 112 2.50 -0.22 12.33
N HIS A 113 2.01 0.93 11.86
CA HIS A 113 2.81 1.90 11.09
C HIS A 113 4.04 2.43 11.84
N ASN A 114 4.07 2.35 13.16
CA ASN A 114 5.24 2.69 13.99
C ASN A 114 6.49 1.85 13.64
N ARG A 115 6.30 0.68 13.01
CA ARG A 115 7.38 -0.19 12.52
C ARG A 115 7.91 0.24 11.16
N LEU A 116 7.25 1.18 10.49
CA LEU A 116 7.66 1.73 9.21
C LEU A 116 8.60 2.92 9.43
N GLN A 117 9.90 2.72 9.16
CA GLN A 117 10.93 3.74 9.38
C GLN A 117 11.58 4.16 8.06
N TYR A 118 11.65 5.47 7.84
CA TYR A 118 12.32 6.02 6.68
C TYR A 118 13.83 6.07 6.88
N ARG A 119 14.57 5.59 5.87
CA ARG A 119 16.02 5.61 5.83
C ARG A 119 16.49 6.58 4.75
N THR A 120 17.04 7.72 5.18
CA THR A 120 17.49 8.80 4.30
C THR A 120 18.58 8.41 3.32
N SER A 121 19.50 7.51 3.71
CA SER A 121 20.62 7.08 2.85
C SER A 121 20.17 6.27 1.63
N GLU A 122 19.01 5.64 1.69
CA GLU A 122 18.48 4.75 0.66
C GLU A 122 17.15 5.28 0.07
N ASP A 123 16.66 6.42 0.58
CA ASP A 123 15.37 7.01 0.24
C ASP A 123 14.24 5.97 0.22
N ALA A 124 14.20 5.15 1.27
CA ALA A 124 13.32 3.98 1.36
C ALA A 124 12.72 3.82 2.76
N TRP A 125 11.52 3.27 2.79
CA TRP A 125 10.79 2.91 4.01
C TRP A 125 11.01 1.44 4.34
N TYR A 126 11.46 1.18 5.56
CA TYR A 126 11.75 -0.14 6.08
C TYR A 126 10.66 -0.58 7.06
N TRP A 127 10.20 -1.80 6.91
CA TRP A 127 9.41 -2.48 7.92
C TRP A 127 10.33 -3.17 8.92
N HIS A 128 10.29 -2.74 10.18
CA HIS A 128 11.00 -3.41 11.26
C HIS A 128 10.23 -4.66 11.66
N CYS A 129 10.84 -5.85 11.58
CA CYS A 129 10.16 -7.09 11.91
C CYS A 129 9.82 -7.19 13.41
N GLY A 130 8.80 -7.97 13.76
CA GLY A 130 8.34 -8.20 15.12
C GLY A 130 8.82 -9.55 15.66
N GLY A 131 8.40 -9.89 16.88
CA GLY A 131 8.57 -11.24 17.44
C GLY A 131 10.01 -11.75 17.45
N GLU A 132 10.21 -12.97 16.96
CA GLU A 132 11.54 -13.61 16.87
C GLU A 132 12.49 -12.92 15.88
N HIS A 133 11.94 -12.16 14.92
CA HIS A 133 12.70 -11.49 13.88
C HIS A 133 13.02 -10.03 14.18
N LYS A 134 12.79 -9.53 15.41
CA LYS A 134 12.94 -8.11 15.82
C LYS A 134 14.26 -7.38 15.48
N LYS A 135 15.30 -8.10 15.08
CA LYS A 135 16.60 -7.55 14.66
C LYS A 135 16.70 -7.36 13.13
N HIS A 136 15.70 -7.80 12.38
CA HIS A 136 15.64 -7.72 10.92
C HIS A 136 14.74 -6.57 10.47
N GLN A 137 15.01 -6.11 9.27
CA GLN A 137 14.23 -5.07 8.60
C GLN A 137 14.06 -5.49 7.14
N ILE A 138 12.90 -5.17 6.57
CA ILE A 138 12.56 -5.42 5.18
C ILE A 138 12.46 -4.06 4.48
N PRO A 139 13.10 -3.84 3.31
CA PRO A 139 13.01 -2.59 2.56
C PRO A 139 11.64 -2.47 1.87
N LEU A 140 10.57 -2.30 2.65
CA LEU A 140 9.18 -2.42 2.22
C LEU A 140 8.85 -1.59 0.98
N SER A 141 9.24 -0.31 0.94
CA SER A 141 8.97 0.53 -0.23
C SER A 141 9.70 0.04 -1.48
N HIS A 142 10.92 -0.48 -1.34
CA HIS A 142 11.62 -1.08 -2.46
C HIS A 142 10.89 -2.32 -2.96
N CYS A 143 10.47 -3.21 -2.06
CA CYS A 143 9.78 -4.44 -2.45
C CYS A 143 8.41 -4.18 -3.08
N LEU A 144 7.68 -3.13 -2.65
CA LEU A 144 6.34 -2.82 -3.17
C LEU A 144 6.36 -2.04 -4.50
N PHE A 145 7.45 -1.32 -4.79
CA PHE A 145 7.54 -0.39 -5.93
C PHE A 145 8.76 -0.64 -6.83
N ASN A 146 9.56 -1.67 -6.56
CA ASN A 146 10.72 -2.12 -7.35
C ASN A 146 11.67 -0.98 -7.78
N GLY A 147 12.09 -0.15 -6.82
CA GLY A 147 12.98 0.99 -7.12
C GLY A 147 12.26 2.31 -7.37
N ALA A 148 10.96 2.30 -7.70
CA ALA A 148 10.19 3.54 -7.91
C ALA A 148 9.86 4.29 -6.60
N GLN A 149 10.30 3.82 -5.43
CA GLN A 149 10.01 4.44 -4.13
C GLN A 149 10.40 5.91 -4.01
N HIS A 150 11.29 6.42 -4.88
CA HIS A 150 11.67 7.83 -4.93
C HIS A 150 10.51 8.77 -5.23
N ASP A 151 9.45 8.28 -5.87
CA ASP A 151 8.23 9.04 -6.16
C ASP A 151 7.18 8.99 -5.04
N LEU A 152 7.48 8.30 -3.94
CA LEU A 152 6.62 8.28 -2.75
C LEU A 152 6.49 9.67 -2.14
N LYS A 153 5.24 9.97 -1.77
CA LYS A 153 4.84 11.15 -1.03
C LYS A 153 4.26 10.72 0.30
N GLU A 154 4.50 11.49 1.34
CA GLU A 154 3.71 11.36 2.56
C GLU A 154 2.32 11.94 2.33
N ILE A 155 1.31 11.30 2.92
CA ILE A 155 -0.02 11.88 3.06
C ILE A 155 -0.02 12.59 4.41
N GLN A 156 -0.36 13.87 4.43
CA GLN A 156 -0.34 14.71 5.63
C GLN A 156 -1.63 15.52 5.80
N ASP A 157 -2.02 15.72 7.06
CA ASP A 157 -3.03 16.71 7.42
C ASP A 157 -2.45 18.14 7.41
N THR A 158 -3.28 19.15 7.69
CA THR A 158 -2.85 20.55 7.75
C THR A 158 -1.86 20.86 8.88
N ASN A 159 -1.74 19.97 9.87
CA ASN A 159 -0.84 20.11 11.01
C ASN A 159 0.51 19.40 10.77
N GLY A 160 0.68 18.72 9.63
CA GLY A 160 1.86 17.93 9.30
C GLY A 160 1.86 16.54 9.94
N ASN A 161 0.74 16.08 10.49
CA ASN A 161 0.60 14.70 10.95
C ASN A 161 0.62 13.77 9.74
N ARG A 162 1.39 12.69 9.83
CA ARG A 162 1.52 11.72 8.75
C ARG A 162 0.40 10.69 8.84
N LEU A 163 -0.41 10.61 7.79
CA LEU A 163 -1.58 9.74 7.69
C LEU A 163 -1.29 8.47 6.88
N GLY A 164 -0.30 8.55 5.99
CA GLY A 164 0.02 7.46 5.07
C GLY A 164 1.20 7.77 4.14
N LEU A 165 1.44 6.86 3.20
CA LEU A 165 2.31 7.03 2.03
C LEU A 165 1.49 6.84 0.76
N TYR A 166 1.85 7.58 -0.28
CA TYR A 166 1.19 7.54 -1.58
C TYR A 166 2.23 7.43 -2.71
N HIS A 167 1.99 6.51 -3.63
CA HIS A 167 2.72 6.36 -4.87
C HIS A 167 1.80 6.66 -6.06
N PRO A 168 2.12 7.66 -6.91
CA PRO A 168 1.25 8.03 -8.02
C PRO A 168 1.17 6.96 -9.11
N ARG A 169 2.32 6.40 -9.51
CA ARG A 169 2.39 5.41 -10.58
C ARG A 169 3.75 4.71 -10.59
N ILE A 170 3.76 3.38 -10.56
CA ILE A 170 4.94 2.55 -10.84
C ILE A 170 5.22 2.61 -12.35
N SER A 171 6.40 3.08 -12.74
CA SER A 171 6.80 3.24 -14.16
C SER A 171 7.52 2.02 -14.72
#